data_AF-A0A915Z0R9-F1
#
_entry.id   AF-A0A915Z0R9-F1
#
_cell.length_a   1.000
_cell.length_b   1.000
_cell.length_c   1.000
_cell.angle_alpha   90.00
_cell.angle_beta   90.00
_cell.angle_gamma   90.00
#
_symmetry.space_group_name_H-M   'P 1'
#
loop_
_entity.id
_entity.type
_entity.pdbx_description
1 polymer ?
#
loop_
_entity_poly.entity_id
_entity_poly.type
_entity_poly.pdbx_seq_one_letter_code
_entity_poly.pdbx_strand_id
1 'polypeptide(L)'
;MLEHIISKWIRSINKFYEVNRDENYEFRVSNIDKQLRNDMLEFVEANKALVQGQECTSITQHHSQAYYTSRRLTEILVQEDSECLECIIKN
;
A
#
# COMPACT_ATOMS: atom_id res chain seq x y z
N MET A 1 -13.34 23.59 24.10
CA MET A 1 -11.97 24.00 23.69
C MET A 1 -11.35 22.97 22.76
N LEU A 2 -11.28 21.69 23.15
CA LEU A 2 -10.76 20.59 22.33
C LEU A 2 -11.54 20.40 21.01
N GLU A 3 -12.87 20.39 21.06
CA GLU A 3 -13.73 20.25 19.86
C GLU A 3 -13.47 21.33 18.80
N HIS A 4 -13.17 22.56 19.23
CA HIS A 4 -12.82 23.67 18.33
C HIS A 4 -11.48 23.45 17.65
N ILE A 5 -10.50 22.90 18.37
CA ILE A 5 -9.18 22.56 17.84
C ILE A 5 -9.33 21.42 16.82
N ILE A 6 -10.05 20.36 17.17
CA ILE A 6 -10.33 19.23 16.28
C ILE A 6 -11.07 19.69 15.02
N SER A 7 -12.07 20.56 15.17
CA SER A 7 -12.84 21.09 14.03
C SER A 7 -11.96 21.91 13.08
N LYS A 8 -11.05 22.73 13.63
CA LYS A 8 -10.08 23.48 12.82
C LYS A 8 -9.11 22.54 12.10
N TRP A 9 -8.62 21.51 12.78
CA TRP A 9 -7.75 20.48 12.19
C TRP A 9 -8.41 19.78 11.00
N ILE A 10 -9.62 19.26 11.20
CA ILE A 10 -10.39 18.57 10.14
C ILE A 10 -10.64 19.50 8.96
N ARG A 11 -11.03 20.75 9.21
CA ARG A 11 -11.26 21.74 8.14
C ARG A 11 -9.99 22.00 7.33
N SER A 12 -8.85 22.10 7.99
CA SER A 12 -7.54 22.30 7.34
C SER A 12 -7.21 21.15 6.40
N ILE A 13 -7.31 19.90 6.90
CA ILE A 13 -7.04 18.70 6.11
C ILE A 13 -7.99 18.57 4.92
N ASN A 14 -9.29 18.75 5.14
CA ASN A 14 -10.28 18.61 4.06
C ASN A 14 -10.01 19.62 2.94
N LYS A 15 -9.70 20.87 3.30
CA LYS A 15 -9.37 21.91 2.34
C LYS A 15 -8.09 21.59 1.56
N PHE A 16 -7.10 20.95 2.20
CA PHE A 16 -5.91 20.47 1.49
C PHE A 16 -6.27 19.44 0.41
N TYR A 17 -7.05 18.41 0.75
CA TYR A 17 -7.42 17.38 -0.23
C TYR A 17 -8.38 17.87 -1.31
N GLU A 18 -9.25 18.83 -1.00
CA GLU A 18 -10.13 19.48 -1.98
C GLU A 18 -9.32 20.26 -3.03
N VAL A 19 -8.35 21.06 -2.59
CA VAL A 19 -7.53 21.90 -3.49
C VAL A 19 -6.52 21.07 -4.28
N ASN A 20 -5.90 20.07 -3.66
CA ASN A 20 -4.84 19.27 -4.28
C ASN A 20 -5.37 18.04 -5.04
N ARG A 21 -6.68 17.97 -5.32
CA ARG A 21 -7.30 16.82 -5.99
C ARG A 21 -6.80 16.63 -7.43
N ASP A 22 -6.48 17.73 -8.10
CA ASP A 22 -6.11 17.77 -9.53
C ASP A 22 -4.62 18.10 -9.75
N GLU A 23 -3.76 17.86 -8.75
CA GLU A 23 -2.30 18.13 -8.76
C GLU A 23 -1.87 19.59 -9.02
N ASN A 24 -2.82 20.51 -9.19
CA ASN A 24 -2.52 21.92 -9.38
C ASN A 24 -2.22 22.60 -8.04
N TYR A 25 -0.92 22.77 -7.76
CA TYR A 25 -0.33 23.16 -6.48
C TYR A 25 -0.58 24.63 -6.04
N GLU A 26 -1.78 25.18 -6.22
CA GLU A 26 -2.13 26.50 -5.68
C GLU A 26 -2.69 26.38 -4.26
N PHE A 27 -1.87 25.88 -3.32
CA PHE A 27 -2.20 25.93 -1.91
C PHE A 27 -2.07 27.35 -1.35
N ARG A 28 -3.12 28.16 -1.53
CA ARG A 28 -3.37 29.35 -0.72
C ARG A 28 -4.52 29.09 0.24
N VAL A 29 -4.26 28.33 1.29
CA VAL A 29 -5.14 28.42 2.45
C VAL A 29 -4.84 29.69 3.23
N SER A 30 -5.35 30.79 2.69
CA SER A 30 -5.56 32.02 3.44
C SER A 30 -6.49 31.67 4.60
N ASN A 31 -6.10 32.00 5.84
CA ASN A 31 -6.88 31.86 7.09
C ASN A 31 -6.68 30.58 7.94
N ILE A 32 -5.57 29.86 7.78
CA ILE A 32 -5.10 28.83 8.73
C ILE A 32 -3.89 29.37 9.49
N ASP A 33 -3.81 29.06 10.79
CA ASP A 33 -2.64 29.35 11.63
C ASP A 33 -1.38 28.70 11.05
N LYS A 34 -0.24 29.40 11.04
CA LYS A 34 0.99 28.90 10.41
C LYS A 34 1.43 27.54 10.97
N GLN A 35 1.26 27.32 12.28
CA GLN A 35 1.57 26.04 12.91
C GLN A 35 0.64 24.94 12.40
N LEU A 36 -0.67 25.20 12.41
CA LEU A 36 -1.68 24.25 11.92
C LEU A 36 -1.46 23.86 10.45
N ARG A 37 -0.95 24.78 9.63
CA ARG A 37 -0.56 24.50 8.24
C ARG A 37 0.66 23.56 8.18
N ASN A 38 1.69 23.82 8.97
CA ASN A 38 2.89 23.00 8.99
C ASN A 38 2.59 21.58 9.48
N ASP A 39 1.86 21.47 10.59
CA ASP A 39 1.45 20.18 11.16
C ASP A 39 0.63 19.36 10.15
N MET A 40 -0.27 20.01 9.40
CA MET A 40 -1.04 19.37 8.34
C MET A 40 -0.15 18.88 7.19
N LEU A 41 0.86 19.65 6.78
CA LEU A 41 1.80 19.24 5.73
C LEU A 41 2.64 18.04 6.17
N GLU A 42 3.15 18.05 7.40
CA GLU A 42 3.90 16.93 7.99
C GLU A 42 3.04 15.65 8.02
N PHE A 43 1.75 15.77 8.42
CA PHE A 43 0.81 14.65 8.37
C PHE A 43 0.63 14.08 6.96
N VAL A 44 0.46 14.94 5.95
CA VAL A 44 0.29 14.50 4.55
C VAL A 44 1.55 13.80 4.04
N GLU A 45 2.73 14.33 4.34
CA GLU A 45 4.00 13.74 3.93
C GLU A 45 4.23 12.36 4.58
N ALA A 46 3.98 12.25 5.90
CA ALA A 46 4.05 10.98 6.62
C ALA A 46 3.04 9.96 6.06
N ASN A 47 1.81 10.39 5.74
CA ASN A 47 0.79 9.53 5.15
C ASN A 47 1.20 9.03 3.75
N LYS A 48 1.80 9.90 2.92
CA LYS A 48 2.32 9.53 1.61
C LYS A 48 3.45 8.49 1.73
N ALA A 49 4.37 8.68 2.68
CA ALA A 49 5.43 7.71 2.96
C ALA A 49 4.88 6.36 3.46
N LEU A 50 3.82 6.38 4.27
CA LEU A 50 3.16 5.17 4.76
C LEU A 50 2.50 4.37 3.63
N VAL A 51 1.77 5.04 2.72
CA VAL A 51 1.19 4.38 1.53
C VAL A 51 2.27 3.69 0.69
N GLN A 52 3.41 4.36 0.48
CA GLN A 52 4.53 3.81 -0.27
C GLN A 52 5.19 2.60 0.43
N GLY A 53 5.28 2.60 1.77
CA GLY A 53 5.79 1.46 2.53
C GLY A 53 4.83 0.25 2.57
N GLN A 54 3.52 0.51 2.62
CA GLN A 54 2.47 -0.52 2.65
C GLN A 54 2.41 -1.30 1.32
N GLU A 55 2.53 -0.63 0.18
CA GLU A 55 2.53 -1.27 -1.15
C GLU A 55 3.69 -2.26 -1.29
N CYS A 56 4.91 -1.88 -0.89
CA CYS A 56 6.08 -2.74 -0.91
C CYS A 56 5.95 -3.97 0.02
N THR A 57 5.23 -3.83 1.14
CA THR A 57 5.04 -4.91 2.12
C THR A 57 3.95 -5.89 1.68
N SER A 58 2.83 -5.40 1.12
CA SER A 58 1.73 -6.26 0.65
C SER A 58 2.12 -7.14 -0.55
N ILE A 59 2.94 -6.60 -1.47
CA ILE A 59 3.43 -7.34 -2.65
C ILE A 59 4.37 -8.48 -2.21
N THR A 60 5.20 -8.25 -1.19
CA THR A 60 6.17 -9.26 -0.73
C THR A 60 5.48 -10.43 -0.01
N GLN A 61 4.36 -10.18 0.69
CA GLN A 61 3.69 -11.19 1.51
C GLN A 61 2.78 -12.15 0.71
N HIS A 62 2.06 -11.67 -0.30
CA HIS A 62 1.13 -12.53 -1.05
C HIS A 62 1.81 -13.45 -2.07
N HIS A 63 2.99 -13.07 -2.57
CA HIS A 63 3.65 -13.83 -3.64
C HIS A 63 4.59 -14.92 -3.14
N SER A 64 5.12 -14.86 -1.92
CA SER A 64 6.08 -15.88 -1.46
C SER A 64 5.40 -17.22 -1.17
N GLN A 65 4.23 -17.22 -0.54
CA GLN A 65 3.58 -18.46 -0.11
C GLN A 65 2.88 -19.19 -1.27
N ALA A 66 2.10 -18.48 -2.10
CA ALA A 66 1.42 -19.09 -3.24
C ALA A 66 2.40 -19.63 -4.30
N TYR A 67 3.45 -18.85 -4.63
CA TYR A 67 4.47 -19.30 -5.59
C TYR A 67 5.25 -20.51 -5.07
N TYR A 68 5.63 -20.52 -3.79
CA TYR A 68 6.34 -21.65 -3.19
C TYR A 68 5.47 -22.92 -3.16
N THR A 69 4.18 -22.80 -2.84
CA THR A 69 3.25 -23.93 -2.85
C THR A 69 2.99 -24.45 -4.27
N SER A 70 2.71 -23.57 -5.24
CA SER A 70 2.51 -23.97 -6.64
C SER A 70 3.75 -24.64 -7.23
N ARG A 71 4.94 -24.10 -6.96
CA ARG A 71 6.20 -24.68 -7.41
C ARG A 71 6.44 -26.08 -6.83
N ARG A 72 6.22 -26.25 -5.52
CA ARG A 72 6.35 -27.57 -4.86
C ARG A 72 5.38 -28.61 -5.41
N LEU A 73 4.13 -28.24 -5.69
CA LEU A 73 3.15 -29.16 -6.27
C LEU A 73 3.56 -29.60 -7.68
N THR A 74 4.05 -28.67 -8.52
CA THR A 74 4.56 -29.01 -9.85
C THR A 74 5.79 -29.91 -9.78
N GLU A 75 6.73 -29.64 -8.86
CA GLU A 75 7.92 -30.47 -8.67
C GLU A 75 7.57 -31.92 -8.26
N ILE A 76 6.56 -32.10 -7.39
CA ILE A 76 6.06 -33.44 -7.00
C ILE A 76 5.41 -34.17 -8.18
N LEU A 77 4.53 -33.50 -8.94
CA LEU A 77 3.85 -34.10 -10.10
C LEU A 77 4.84 -34.52 -11.19
N VAL A 78 5.84 -33.69 -11.47
CA VAL A 78 6.91 -34.02 -12.44
C VAL A 78 7.75 -35.20 -11.99
N GLN A 79 7.97 -35.35 -10.67
CA GLN A 79 8.72 -36.47 -10.12
C GLN A 79 7.91 -37.79 -10.17
N GLU A 80 6.62 -37.76 -9.78
CA GLU A 80 5.71 -38.91 -9.89
C GLU A 80 5.56 -39.39 -11.34
N ASP A 81 5.45 -38.48 -12.31
CA ASP A 81 5.37 -38.82 -13.73
C ASP A 81 6.68 -39.46 -14.25
N SER A 82 7.84 -39.10 -13.70
CA SER A 82 9.13 -39.68 -14.08
C SER A 82 9.39 -41.06 -13.48
N GLU A 83 8.94 -41.31 -12.24
CA GLU A 83 9.14 -42.59 -11.53
C GLU A 83 8.09 -43.64 -11.93
N CYS A 84 6.90 -43.22 -12.40
CA CYS A 84 5.82 -44.13 -12.81
C CYS A 84 5.97 -44.66 -14.26
N LEU A 85 6.66 -43.92 -15.15
CA LEU A 85 6.71 -44.26 -16.58
C LEU A 85 7.72 -45.36 -16.96
N GLU A 86 8.70 -45.68 -16.10
CA GLU A 86 9.65 -46.77 -16.35
C GLU A 86 9.01 -48.17 -16.28
N CYS A 87 7.81 -48.29 -15.68
CA CYS A 87 7.10 -49.56 -15.55
C CYS A 87 6.16 -49.89 -16.73
N ILE A 88 5.86 -48.92 -17.62
CA ILE A 88 4.82 -49.10 -18.66
C ILE A 88 5.41 -49.54 -20.01
N ILE A 89 6.72 -49.39 -20.24
CA ILE A 89 7.37 -49.82 -21.49
C ILE A 89 7.99 -51.22 -21.32
N LYS A 90 7.15 -52.24 -21.19
CA LYS A 90 7.53 -53.62 -21.50
C LYS A 90 6.33 -54.42 -22.03
N ASN A 91 6.02 -54.22 -23.31
CA ASN A 91 5.47 -55.27 -24.17
C ASN A 91 5.76 -54.95 -25.64
#